data_AF-A0AAW0JHD0-F1
#
_entry.id   AF-A0AAW0JHD0-F1
#
_cell.length_a   1.000
_cell.length_b   1.000
_cell.length_c   1.000
_cell.angle_alpha   90.00
_cell.angle_beta   90.00
_cell.angle_gamma   90.00
#
_symmetry.space_group_name_H-M   'P 1'
#
loop_
_entity.id
_entity.type
_entity.pdbx_description
1 polymer ?
#
loop_
_entity_poly.entity_id
_entity_poly.type
_entity_poly.pdbx_seq_one_letter_code
_entity_poly.pdbx_strand_id
1 'polypeptide(L)'
;IASFVNKSAIDISILQRSLAILESMVLNSHDLYQKVAQEITIGQLIPHLQGTDQEIQTYTIAVINALFLKAPDERRQEMANILAQKQLRYIILTHVIRAQRAINNEMAHQLYVLQVLTFNLLEDRMMTKMDPQDQAQRDIIFELRRIAFDAESEPNNSSGSMEKRKSMYTRDYKKLGFIVSTVSPASSPLRSSPADLSHSERVVLLCCAEQFPHFQMFRWFK
;
A
#
# COMPACT_ATOMS: atom_id res chain seq x y z
N ILE A 1 26.88 13.52 -8.33
CA ILE A 1 25.52 14.04 -8.02
C ILE A 1 24.82 13.15 -7.01
N ALA A 2 24.64 11.85 -7.27
CA ALA A 2 24.10 10.91 -6.27
C ALA A 2 24.88 10.91 -4.94
N SER A 3 26.21 10.98 -5.00
CA SER A 3 27.08 11.10 -3.83
C SER A 3 26.84 12.36 -2.98
N PHE A 4 26.24 13.42 -3.54
CA PHE A 4 25.88 14.62 -2.76
C PHE A 4 24.60 14.39 -1.96
N VAL A 5 23.63 13.68 -2.52
CA VAL A 5 22.40 13.30 -1.80
C VAL A 5 22.70 12.36 -0.61
N ASN A 6 23.78 11.58 -0.72
CA ASN A 6 24.19 10.60 0.30
C ASN A 6 25.03 11.17 1.46
N LYS A 7 25.41 12.46 1.44
CA LYS A 7 26.24 13.07 2.49
C LYS A 7 25.40 13.91 3.45
N SER A 8 25.63 13.74 4.76
CA SER A 8 25.12 14.66 5.79
C SER A 8 25.92 15.96 5.76
N ALA A 9 25.23 17.12 5.85
CA ALA A 9 25.81 18.47 5.84
C ALA A 9 26.37 18.96 4.49
N ILE A 10 25.53 18.91 3.45
CA ILE A 10 25.77 19.61 2.17
C ILE A 10 24.99 20.92 2.14
N ASP A 11 25.54 21.91 1.43
CA ASP A 11 24.87 23.17 1.12
C ASP A 11 23.47 22.93 0.52
N ILE A 12 22.46 23.59 1.07
CA ILE A 12 21.06 23.40 0.71
C ILE A 12 20.83 23.59 -0.80
N SER A 13 21.50 24.57 -1.42
CA SER A 13 21.36 24.84 -2.84
C SER A 13 21.97 23.75 -3.72
N ILE A 14 23.06 23.11 -3.27
CA ILE A 14 23.68 21.98 -3.97
C ILE A 14 22.79 20.75 -3.86
N LEU A 15 22.24 20.49 -2.68
CA LEU A 15 21.32 19.37 -2.46
C LEU A 15 20.06 19.53 -3.32
N GLN A 16 19.44 20.70 -3.30
CA GLN A 16 18.26 21.04 -4.10
C GLN A 16 18.50 20.78 -5.60
N ARG A 17 19.58 21.35 -6.16
CA ARG A 17 19.95 21.16 -7.57
C ARG A 17 20.23 19.69 -7.87
N SER A 18 20.89 18.98 -6.96
CA SER A 18 21.18 17.56 -7.13
C SER A 18 19.91 16.73 -7.21
N LEU A 19 18.94 16.97 -6.33
CA LEU A 19 17.64 16.29 -6.32
C LEU A 19 16.85 16.57 -7.62
N ALA A 20 16.77 17.83 -8.04
CA ALA A 20 16.08 18.21 -9.27
C ALA A 20 16.70 17.56 -10.53
N ILE A 21 18.05 17.49 -10.60
CA ILE A 21 18.73 16.82 -11.70
C ILE A 21 18.43 15.32 -11.68
N LEU A 22 18.46 14.68 -10.51
CA LEU A 22 18.16 13.25 -10.37
C LEU A 22 16.72 12.92 -10.79
N GLU A 23 15.75 13.73 -10.38
CA GLU A 23 14.35 13.61 -10.82
C GLU A 23 14.28 13.66 -12.35
N SER A 24 14.88 14.69 -12.95
CA SER A 24 14.90 14.84 -14.41
C SER A 24 15.58 13.67 -15.12
N MET A 25 16.71 13.17 -14.61
CA MET A 25 17.39 11.99 -15.16
C MET A 25 16.49 10.77 -15.16
N VAL A 26 15.79 10.51 -14.05
CA VAL A 26 14.87 9.38 -13.90
C VAL A 26 13.69 9.50 -14.87
N LEU A 27 13.07 10.68 -14.97
CA LEU A 27 11.88 10.88 -15.79
C LEU A 27 12.19 10.78 -17.31
N ASN A 28 13.37 11.21 -17.73
CA ASN A 28 13.73 11.33 -19.14
C ASN A 28 14.39 10.09 -19.76
N SER A 29 14.94 9.14 -18.97
CA SER A 29 15.61 7.96 -19.53
C SER A 29 15.51 6.72 -18.64
N HIS A 30 15.20 5.57 -19.26
CA HIS A 30 15.17 4.29 -18.56
C HIS A 30 16.58 3.85 -18.11
N ASP A 31 17.60 4.04 -18.94
CA ASP A 31 18.98 3.70 -18.57
C ASP A 31 19.50 4.55 -17.41
N LEU A 32 19.13 5.84 -17.39
CA LEU A 32 19.47 6.73 -16.28
C LEU A 32 18.70 6.36 -15.02
N TYR A 33 17.42 6.00 -15.14
CA TYR A 33 16.66 5.45 -14.01
C TYR A 33 17.39 4.26 -13.37
N GLN A 34 17.81 3.27 -14.16
CA GLN A 34 18.51 2.09 -13.63
C GLN A 34 19.76 2.48 -12.84
N LYS A 35 20.57 3.39 -13.38
CA LYS A 35 21.78 3.91 -12.71
C LYS A 35 21.45 4.65 -11.42
N VAL A 36 20.47 5.56 -11.45
CA VAL A 36 20.07 6.33 -10.26
C VAL A 36 19.53 5.41 -9.17
N ALA A 37 18.73 4.41 -9.54
CA ALA A 37 18.14 3.48 -8.61
C ALA A 37 19.14 2.45 -8.04
N GLN A 38 20.35 2.35 -8.59
CA GLN A 38 21.48 1.60 -8.01
C GLN A 38 22.30 2.47 -7.03
N GLU A 39 22.43 3.76 -7.33
CA GLU A 39 23.26 4.70 -6.55
C GLU A 39 22.53 5.31 -5.35
N ILE A 40 21.19 5.39 -5.41
CA ILE A 40 20.36 6.03 -4.39
C ILE A 40 19.27 5.07 -3.97
N THR A 41 19.19 4.86 -2.66
CA THR A 41 18.11 4.12 -2.02
C THR A 41 17.07 5.08 -1.45
N ILE A 42 15.80 4.66 -1.44
CA ILE A 42 14.72 5.42 -0.77
C ILE A 42 15.07 5.73 0.68
N GLY A 43 15.72 4.80 1.38
CA GLY A 43 16.14 4.99 2.77
C GLY A 43 17.08 6.18 2.98
N GLN A 44 17.93 6.49 2.00
CA GLN A 44 18.83 7.66 2.04
C GLN A 44 18.11 8.98 1.77
N LEU A 45 16.94 8.94 1.13
CA LEU A 45 16.11 10.12 0.85
C LEU A 45 15.29 10.54 2.08
N ILE A 46 14.96 9.60 2.96
CA ILE A 46 14.07 9.83 4.11
C ILE A 46 14.57 10.91 5.08
N PRO A 47 15.86 10.97 5.47
CA PRO A 47 16.36 12.02 6.34
C PRO A 47 16.12 13.43 5.79
N HIS A 48 16.14 13.61 4.46
CA HIS A 48 15.88 14.91 3.83
C HIS A 48 14.44 15.39 4.03
N LEU A 49 13.49 14.45 4.26
CA LEU A 49 12.10 14.79 4.59
C LEU A 49 11.93 15.25 6.04
N GLN A 50 12.81 14.82 6.94
CA GLN A 50 12.76 15.16 8.36
C GLN A 50 13.31 16.57 8.64
N GLY A 51 14.01 17.16 7.67
CA GLY A 51 14.52 18.52 7.74
C GLY A 51 13.43 19.59 7.77
N THR A 52 13.83 20.82 8.04
CA THR A 52 12.93 21.97 8.14
C THR A 52 12.79 22.77 6.84
N ASP A 53 13.40 22.35 5.74
CA ASP A 53 13.33 23.08 4.47
C ASP A 53 12.22 22.49 3.57
N GLN A 54 11.23 23.32 3.18
CA GLN A 54 10.10 22.84 2.38
C GLN A 54 10.51 22.50 0.95
N GLU A 55 11.44 23.24 0.36
CA GLU A 55 11.88 22.99 -1.01
C GLU A 55 12.61 21.65 -1.08
N ILE A 56 13.54 21.39 -0.14
CA ILE A 56 14.23 20.10 -0.05
C ILE A 56 13.24 18.96 0.11
N GLN A 57 12.23 19.11 0.98
CA GLN A 57 11.18 18.11 1.12
C GLN A 57 10.45 17.88 -0.19
N THR A 58 10.05 18.93 -0.91
CA THR A 58 9.33 18.84 -2.18
C THR A 58 10.14 18.07 -3.22
N TYR A 59 11.41 18.45 -3.42
CA TYR A 59 12.29 17.77 -4.38
C TYR A 59 12.58 16.32 -3.96
N THR A 60 12.66 16.05 -2.66
CA THR A 60 12.86 14.68 -2.17
C THR A 60 11.65 13.80 -2.49
N ILE A 61 10.42 14.29 -2.26
CA ILE A 61 9.21 13.56 -2.64
C ILE A 61 9.13 13.41 -4.17
N ALA A 62 9.51 14.44 -4.92
CA ALA A 62 9.51 14.40 -6.39
C ALA A 62 10.45 13.30 -6.92
N VAL A 63 11.65 13.15 -6.37
CA VAL A 63 12.58 12.05 -6.70
C VAL A 63 11.98 10.69 -6.34
N ILE A 64 11.35 10.56 -5.16
CA ILE A 64 10.67 9.30 -4.77
C ILE A 64 9.56 8.97 -5.77
N ASN A 65 8.73 9.95 -6.13
CA ASN A 65 7.65 9.80 -7.11
C ASN A 65 8.21 9.40 -8.49
N ALA A 66 9.28 10.04 -8.95
CA ALA A 66 9.90 9.73 -10.23
C ALA A 66 10.45 8.30 -10.27
N LEU A 67 11.15 7.88 -9.21
CA LEU A 67 11.66 6.51 -9.09
C LEU A 67 10.51 5.50 -9.10
N PHE A 68 9.41 5.82 -8.42
CA PHE A 68 8.28 4.93 -8.27
C PHE A 68 7.46 4.81 -9.56
N LEU A 69 7.27 5.94 -10.26
CA LEU A 69 6.59 6.02 -11.55
C LEU A 69 7.33 5.24 -12.65
N LYS A 70 8.67 5.23 -12.64
CA LYS A 70 9.49 4.56 -13.65
C LYS A 70 9.86 3.12 -13.29
N ALA A 71 9.56 2.67 -12.07
CA ALA A 71 9.89 1.32 -11.64
C ALA A 71 9.03 0.27 -12.36
N PRO A 72 9.62 -0.88 -12.75
CA PRO A 72 8.87 -2.04 -13.21
C PRO A 72 8.02 -2.63 -12.07
N ASP A 73 6.98 -3.39 -12.41
CA ASP A 73 5.96 -3.90 -11.48
C ASP A 73 6.53 -4.62 -10.26
N GLU A 74 7.44 -5.56 -10.49
CA GLU A 74 8.12 -6.32 -9.43
C GLU A 74 8.84 -5.39 -8.43
N ARG A 75 9.51 -4.35 -8.96
CA ARG A 75 10.26 -3.39 -8.16
C ARG A 75 9.36 -2.37 -7.48
N ARG A 76 8.20 -2.04 -8.07
CA ARG A 76 7.20 -1.15 -7.45
C ARG A 76 6.73 -1.72 -6.12
N GLN A 77 6.48 -3.02 -6.05
CA GLN A 77 6.05 -3.67 -4.80
C GLN A 77 7.16 -3.67 -3.74
N GLU A 78 8.42 -3.93 -4.13
CA GLU A 78 9.57 -3.85 -3.23
C GLU A 78 9.74 -2.43 -2.67
N MET A 79 9.67 -1.41 -3.54
CA MET A 79 9.75 -0.01 -3.14
C MET A 79 8.64 0.35 -2.15
N ALA A 80 7.41 -0.09 -2.39
CA ALA A 80 6.29 0.13 -1.47
C ALA A 80 6.52 -0.51 -0.10
N ASN A 81 7.08 -1.72 -0.06
CA ASN A 81 7.45 -2.39 1.18
C ASN A 81 8.51 -1.58 1.95
N ILE A 82 9.54 -1.07 1.26
CA ILE A 82 10.57 -0.21 1.88
C ILE A 82 9.94 1.07 2.45
N LEU A 83 9.06 1.71 1.68
CA LEU A 83 8.32 2.91 2.11
C LEU A 83 7.46 2.66 3.36
N ALA A 84 6.83 1.49 3.43
CA ALA A 84 6.09 1.03 4.60
C ALA A 84 7.00 0.84 5.82
N GLN A 85 8.06 0.05 5.64
CA GLN A 85 8.99 -0.34 6.69
C GLN A 85 9.70 0.87 7.29
N LYS A 86 10.05 1.84 6.46
CA LYS A 86 10.68 3.10 6.92
C LYS A 86 9.67 4.14 7.40
N GLN A 87 8.39 3.78 7.48
CA GLN A 87 7.31 4.63 7.98
C GLN A 87 7.20 5.98 7.24
N LEU A 88 7.39 6.00 5.91
CA LEU A 88 7.35 7.24 5.12
C LEU A 88 6.09 8.06 5.41
N ARG A 89 4.93 7.40 5.52
CA ARG A 89 3.65 8.05 5.83
C ARG A 89 3.69 8.85 7.13
N TYR A 90 4.29 8.28 8.18
CA TYR A 90 4.40 8.95 9.47
C TYR A 90 5.34 10.16 9.38
N ILE A 91 6.42 10.04 8.61
CA ILE A 91 7.38 11.11 8.40
C ILE A 91 6.72 12.27 7.63
N ILE A 92 6.01 12.00 6.54
CA ILE A 92 5.24 13.02 5.80
C ILE A 92 4.19 13.68 6.70
N LEU A 93 3.43 12.88 7.47
CA LEU A 93 2.44 13.41 8.41
C LEU A 93 3.08 14.42 9.37
N THR A 94 4.21 14.06 9.95
CA THR A 94 4.83 14.80 11.05
C THR A 94 5.61 16.03 10.55
N HIS A 95 6.42 15.85 9.51
CA HIS A 95 7.39 16.86 9.05
C HIS A 95 6.91 17.70 7.87
N VAL A 96 5.86 17.27 7.16
CA VAL A 96 5.29 18.02 6.03
C VAL A 96 3.90 18.53 6.37
N ILE A 97 2.97 17.65 6.77
CA ILE A 97 1.55 18.02 6.92
C ILE A 97 1.28 18.74 8.25
N ARG A 98 1.86 18.27 9.35
CA ARG A 98 1.76 18.90 10.67
C ARG A 98 2.85 19.92 10.94
N ALA A 99 3.67 20.24 9.93
CA ALA A 99 4.66 21.30 10.07
C ALA A 99 3.96 22.64 10.38
N GLN A 100 4.60 23.51 11.16
CA GLN A 100 4.05 24.83 11.51
C GLN A 100 3.98 25.81 10.32
N ARG A 101 4.28 25.36 9.10
CA ARG A 101 4.27 26.14 7.87
C ARG A 101 3.12 25.70 6.95
N ALA A 102 2.63 26.62 6.13
CA ALA A 102 1.68 26.30 5.09
C ALA A 102 2.30 25.38 4.03
N ILE A 103 1.50 24.48 3.46
CA ILE A 103 1.89 23.63 2.33
C ILE A 103 1.71 24.45 1.05
N ASN A 104 2.77 24.56 0.25
CA ASN A 104 2.70 25.23 -1.05
C ASN A 104 2.08 24.31 -2.13
N ASN A 105 1.69 24.89 -3.27
CA ASN A 105 1.01 24.16 -4.35
C ASN A 105 1.88 23.03 -4.93
N GLU A 106 3.20 23.22 -5.01
CA GLU A 106 4.12 22.24 -5.56
C GLU A 106 4.24 21.00 -4.66
N MET A 107 4.40 21.22 -3.35
CA MET A 107 4.37 20.16 -2.36
C MET A 107 3.03 19.42 -2.37
N ALA A 108 1.90 20.16 -2.41
CA ALA A 108 0.58 19.56 -2.48
C ALA A 108 0.42 18.67 -3.72
N HIS A 109 0.92 19.12 -4.88
CA HIS A 109 0.96 18.32 -6.10
C HIS A 109 1.80 17.06 -5.93
N GLN A 110 3.01 17.15 -5.34
CA GLN A 110 3.85 15.98 -5.12
C GLN A 110 3.23 14.96 -4.16
N LEU A 111 2.52 15.42 -3.13
CA LEU A 111 1.76 14.55 -2.22
C LEU A 111 0.60 13.85 -2.94
N TYR A 112 -0.10 14.57 -3.82
CA TYR A 112 -1.16 13.98 -4.65
C TYR A 112 -0.61 12.89 -5.58
N VAL A 113 0.50 13.15 -6.28
CA VAL A 113 1.13 12.16 -7.16
C VAL A 113 1.55 10.92 -6.37
N LEU A 114 2.19 11.10 -5.21
CA LEU A 114 2.57 9.98 -4.34
C LEU A 114 1.37 9.14 -3.91
N GLN A 115 0.25 9.79 -3.57
CA GLN A 115 -0.99 9.13 -3.19
C GLN A 115 -1.55 8.29 -4.34
N VAL A 116 -1.61 8.86 -5.55
CA VAL A 116 -2.06 8.14 -6.76
C VAL A 116 -1.17 6.92 -7.02
N LEU A 117 0.16 7.09 -6.99
CA LEU A 117 1.11 5.99 -7.21
C LEU A 117 0.93 4.87 -6.17
N THR A 118 0.69 5.23 -4.91
CA THR A 118 0.47 4.26 -3.84
C THR A 118 -0.84 3.50 -4.03
N PHE A 119 -1.92 4.16 -4.46
CA PHE A 119 -3.19 3.51 -4.74
C PHE A 119 -3.13 2.59 -5.96
N ASN A 120 -2.39 2.97 -7.00
CA ASN A 120 -2.25 2.15 -8.20
C ASN A 120 -1.62 0.78 -7.92
N LEU A 121 -0.85 0.63 -6.83
CA LEU A 121 -0.35 -0.70 -6.43
C LEU A 121 -1.43 -1.64 -5.93
N LEU A 122 -2.53 -1.09 -5.45
CA LEU A 122 -3.64 -1.87 -4.92
C LEU A 122 -4.58 -2.33 -6.05
N GLU A 123 -4.49 -1.72 -7.23
CA GLU A 123 -5.34 -2.02 -8.38
C GLU A 123 -5.20 -3.48 -8.80
N ASP A 124 -3.98 -3.99 -8.98
CA ASP A 124 -3.76 -5.38 -9.38
C ASP A 124 -4.32 -6.38 -8.36
N ARG A 125 -4.12 -6.12 -7.05
CA ARG A 125 -4.73 -6.95 -6.00
C ARG A 125 -6.26 -6.82 -5.98
N MET A 126 -6.79 -5.66 -6.34
CA MET A 126 -8.23 -5.41 -6.47
C MET A 126 -8.86 -5.99 -7.73
N MET A 127 -8.07 -6.29 -8.75
CA MET A 127 -8.56 -6.97 -9.94
C MET A 127 -8.32 -8.48 -9.89
N THR A 128 -7.43 -8.94 -9.01
CA THR A 128 -7.13 -10.37 -8.81
C THR A 128 -8.28 -11.06 -8.08
N LYS A 129 -8.98 -11.94 -8.78
CA LYS A 129 -9.99 -12.81 -8.14
C LYS A 129 -9.30 -13.85 -7.27
N MET A 130 -9.87 -14.07 -6.09
CA MET A 130 -9.48 -15.18 -5.23
C MET A 130 -9.79 -16.51 -5.91
N ASP A 131 -8.84 -17.45 -5.90
CA ASP A 131 -9.04 -18.82 -6.36
C ASP A 131 -9.70 -19.63 -5.23
N PRO A 132 -10.96 -20.08 -5.42
CA PRO A 132 -11.63 -20.88 -4.41
C PRO A 132 -11.02 -22.27 -4.24
N GLN A 133 -10.08 -22.74 -5.06
CA GLN A 133 -9.41 -24.03 -4.87
C GLN A 133 -8.07 -23.91 -4.13
N ASP A 134 -7.54 -22.69 -3.97
CA ASP A 134 -6.29 -22.45 -3.26
C ASP A 134 -6.48 -22.62 -1.74
N GLN A 135 -5.74 -23.58 -1.17
CA GLN A 135 -5.79 -23.88 0.26
C GLN A 135 -5.29 -22.70 1.10
N ALA A 136 -4.26 -21.96 0.66
CA ALA A 136 -3.71 -20.85 1.42
C ALA A 136 -4.72 -19.69 1.54
N GLN A 137 -5.46 -19.40 0.47
CA GLN A 137 -6.52 -18.38 0.49
C GLN A 137 -7.71 -18.80 1.34
N ARG A 138 -8.05 -20.10 1.33
CA ARG A 138 -9.05 -20.68 2.24
C ARG A 138 -8.64 -20.58 3.70
N ASP A 139 -7.37 -20.82 4.00
CA ASP A 139 -6.83 -20.73 5.36
C ASP A 139 -6.90 -19.28 5.89
N ILE A 140 -6.64 -18.28 5.05
CA ILE A 140 -6.83 -16.86 5.41
C ILE A 140 -8.29 -16.56 5.76
N ILE A 141 -9.25 -17.02 4.96
CA ILE A 141 -10.68 -16.83 5.25
C ILE A 141 -11.09 -17.53 6.55
N PHE A 142 -10.57 -18.73 6.78
CA PHE A 142 -10.83 -19.48 8.00
C PHE A 142 -10.28 -18.75 9.22
N GLU A 143 -9.06 -18.23 9.13
CA GLU A 143 -8.40 -17.49 10.21
C GLU A 143 -9.12 -16.17 10.51
N LEU A 144 -9.59 -15.45 9.47
CA LEU A 144 -10.43 -14.26 9.65
C LEU A 144 -11.71 -14.57 10.43
N ARG A 145 -12.36 -15.70 10.12
CA ARG A 145 -13.54 -16.16 10.86
C ARG A 145 -13.18 -16.52 12.30
N ARG A 146 -12.06 -17.21 12.53
CA ARG A 146 -11.57 -17.58 13.86
C ARG A 146 -11.32 -16.33 14.70
N ILE A 147 -10.61 -15.33 14.18
CA ILE A 147 -10.34 -14.07 14.90
C ILE A 147 -11.63 -13.31 15.20
N ALA A 148 -12.57 -13.25 14.25
CA ALA A 148 -13.81 -12.47 14.41
C ALA A 148 -14.84 -13.10 15.35
N PHE A 149 -14.89 -14.44 15.47
CA PHE A 149 -15.96 -15.13 16.20
C PHE A 149 -15.49 -16.16 17.24
N ASP A 150 -14.32 -16.77 17.09
CA ASP A 150 -13.83 -17.74 18.08
C ASP A 150 -13.16 -17.03 19.29
N ALA A 151 -12.83 -15.75 19.19
CA ALA A 151 -12.39 -14.95 20.35
C ALA A 151 -13.51 -14.67 21.37
N GLU A 152 -14.79 -14.78 20.97
CA GLU A 152 -15.96 -14.61 21.85
C GLU A 152 -16.73 -15.91 22.13
N SER A 153 -16.29 -17.06 21.59
CA SER A 153 -16.99 -18.32 21.81
C SER A 153 -16.57 -18.98 23.12
N GLU A 154 -17.37 -18.77 24.16
CA GLU A 154 -17.34 -19.57 25.41
C GLU A 154 -17.27 -21.08 25.09
N PRO A 155 -16.51 -21.89 25.87
CA PRO A 155 -16.03 -23.22 25.46
C PRO A 155 -17.11 -24.32 25.42
N ASN A 156 -18.40 -23.99 25.45
CA ASN A 156 -19.45 -24.95 25.83
C ASN A 156 -20.27 -25.55 24.68
N ASN A 157 -19.77 -25.56 23.44
CA ASN A 157 -20.54 -26.04 22.27
C ASN A 157 -19.84 -27.10 21.41
N SER A 158 -18.90 -27.86 21.98
CA SER A 158 -18.14 -28.89 21.28
C SER A 158 -18.94 -30.18 20.94
N SER A 159 -20.22 -30.30 21.32
CA SER A 159 -21.04 -31.51 21.09
C SER A 159 -22.04 -31.38 19.93
N GLY A 160 -21.76 -30.57 18.91
CA GLY A 160 -22.63 -30.39 17.74
C GLY A 160 -22.33 -31.33 16.57
N SER A 161 -23.37 -32.00 16.05
CA SER A 161 -23.37 -32.74 14.77
C SER A 161 -22.70 -31.96 13.62
N MET A 162 -22.08 -32.65 12.65
CA MET A 162 -21.33 -32.03 11.55
C MET A 162 -22.17 -30.99 10.77
N GLU A 163 -23.47 -31.25 10.59
CA GLU A 163 -24.45 -30.33 10.01
C GLU A 163 -24.62 -29.02 10.81
N LYS A 164 -24.55 -29.06 12.16
CA LYS A 164 -24.64 -27.85 13.01
C LYS A 164 -23.38 -26.97 12.87
N ARG A 165 -22.21 -27.59 12.67
CA ARG A 165 -20.96 -26.85 12.41
C ARG A 165 -20.99 -26.18 11.04
N LYS A 166 -21.46 -26.87 10.00
CA LYS A 166 -21.62 -26.30 8.65
C LYS A 166 -22.57 -25.10 8.63
N SER A 167 -23.71 -25.18 9.33
CA SER A 167 -24.68 -24.07 9.37
C SER A 167 -24.16 -22.86 10.15
N MET A 168 -23.38 -23.09 11.22
CA MET A 168 -22.67 -22.03 11.95
C MET A 168 -21.69 -21.30 11.03
N TYR A 169 -20.85 -22.03 10.29
CA TYR A 169 -19.88 -21.46 9.38
C TYR A 169 -20.53 -20.59 8.30
N THR A 170 -21.58 -21.08 7.65
CA THR A 170 -22.33 -20.30 6.65
C THR A 170 -22.91 -19.00 7.24
N ARG A 171 -23.40 -19.03 8.48
CA ARG A 171 -23.91 -17.84 9.17
C ARG A 171 -22.79 -16.86 9.49
N ASP A 172 -21.65 -17.33 9.96
CA ASP A 172 -20.50 -16.50 10.31
C ASP A 172 -19.91 -15.80 9.07
N TYR A 173 -19.78 -16.53 7.95
CA TYR A 173 -19.36 -15.94 6.68
C TYR A 173 -20.37 -14.91 6.17
N LYS A 174 -21.68 -15.17 6.32
CA LYS A 174 -22.72 -14.18 6.00
C LYS A 174 -22.63 -12.94 6.90
N LYS A 175 -22.30 -13.10 8.19
CA LYS A 175 -22.08 -11.99 9.13
C LYS A 175 -20.84 -11.17 8.80
N LEU A 176 -19.78 -11.80 8.29
CA LEU A 176 -18.62 -11.13 7.70
C LEU A 176 -18.94 -10.44 6.37
N GLY A 177 -20.17 -10.59 5.87
CA GLY A 177 -20.63 -9.97 4.64
C GLY A 177 -20.17 -10.69 3.38
N PHE A 178 -19.67 -11.93 3.49
CA PHE A 178 -19.46 -12.79 2.33
C PHE A 178 -20.82 -13.20 1.77
N ILE A 179 -21.00 -13.04 0.47
CA ILE A 179 -22.16 -13.61 -0.23
C ILE A 179 -21.77 -15.05 -0.52
N VAL A 180 -22.17 -15.97 0.37
CA VAL A 180 -21.94 -17.40 0.16
C VAL A 180 -22.82 -17.84 -1.01
N SER A 181 -22.22 -17.99 -2.19
CA SER A 181 -22.86 -18.60 -3.35
C SER A 181 -23.23 -20.04 -2.99
N THR A 182 -24.48 -20.28 -2.61
CA THR A 182 -25.01 -21.61 -2.28
C THR A 182 -25.27 -22.46 -3.52
N VAL A 183 -24.45 -22.34 -4.56
CA VAL A 183 -24.62 -23.11 -5.80
C VAL A 183 -23.39 -23.98 -6.02
N SER A 184 -23.64 -25.28 -5.91
CA SER A 184 -22.75 -26.39 -6.25
C SER A 184 -22.11 -26.23 -7.65
N PRO A 185 -20.95 -26.87 -7.90
CA PRO A 185 -20.08 -26.58 -9.02
C PRO A 185 -20.60 -27.24 -10.30
N ALA A 186 -21.45 -26.54 -11.04
CA ALA A 186 -21.67 -26.83 -12.44
C ALA A 186 -22.19 -25.57 -13.12
N SER A 187 -21.50 -25.15 -14.18
CA SER A 187 -21.96 -24.17 -15.16
C SER A 187 -22.30 -22.76 -14.63
N SER A 188 -21.29 -21.89 -14.58
CA SER A 188 -21.47 -20.54 -15.12
C SER A 188 -20.10 -19.92 -15.39
N PRO A 189 -19.67 -19.83 -16.65
CA PRO A 189 -18.51 -19.04 -17.01
C PRO A 189 -18.88 -17.56 -16.93
N LEU A 190 -17.98 -16.76 -16.36
CA LEU A 190 -17.82 -15.33 -16.63
C LEU A 190 -19.09 -14.47 -16.58
N ARG A 191 -19.43 -13.95 -15.39
CA ARG A 191 -20.14 -12.67 -15.32
C ARG A 191 -19.61 -11.83 -14.17
N SER A 192 -18.63 -10.99 -14.51
CA SER A 192 -18.19 -9.86 -13.68
C SER A 192 -19.40 -9.00 -13.36
N SER A 193 -19.95 -9.20 -12.16
CA SER A 193 -21.03 -8.40 -11.59
C SER A 193 -20.47 -7.44 -10.53
N PRO A 194 -21.15 -6.33 -10.21
CA PRO A 194 -20.72 -5.37 -9.18
C PRO A 194 -20.49 -5.98 -7.79
N ALA A 195 -20.96 -7.21 -7.56
CA ALA A 195 -20.73 -7.97 -6.33
C ALA A 195 -19.35 -8.65 -6.27
N ASP A 196 -18.70 -8.93 -7.40
CA ASP A 196 -17.31 -9.41 -7.44
C ASP A 196 -16.34 -8.29 -7.04
N LEU A 197 -16.68 -7.05 -7.37
CA LEU A 197 -15.95 -5.85 -6.95
C LEU A 197 -16.00 -5.67 -5.43
N SER A 198 -17.12 -5.95 -4.75
CA SER A 198 -17.20 -5.79 -3.28
C SER A 198 -16.42 -6.86 -2.51
N HIS A 199 -16.29 -8.08 -3.06
CA HIS A 199 -15.42 -9.12 -2.51
C HIS A 199 -13.96 -8.74 -2.71
N SER A 200 -13.62 -8.21 -3.88
CA SER A 200 -12.27 -7.77 -4.16
C SER A 200 -11.88 -6.54 -3.34
N GLU A 201 -12.74 -5.51 -3.22
CA GLU A 201 -12.51 -4.34 -2.37
C GLU A 201 -12.32 -4.73 -0.90
N ARG A 202 -13.07 -5.72 -0.39
CA ARG A 202 -12.97 -6.19 1.00
C ARG A 202 -11.73 -7.04 1.25
N VAL A 203 -11.39 -7.94 0.31
CA VAL A 203 -10.15 -8.73 0.36
C VAL A 203 -8.94 -7.82 0.17
N VAL A 204 -9.03 -6.78 -0.65
CA VAL A 204 -8.01 -5.73 -0.77
C VAL A 204 -7.89 -4.94 0.52
N LEU A 205 -8.99 -4.53 1.15
CA LEU A 205 -8.95 -3.87 2.45
C LEU A 205 -8.26 -4.73 3.52
N LEU A 206 -8.49 -6.04 3.50
CA LEU A 206 -7.87 -7.00 4.42
C LEU A 206 -6.40 -7.30 4.07
N CYS A 207 -6.08 -7.51 2.79
CA CYS A 207 -4.71 -7.67 2.29
C CYS A 207 -3.88 -6.38 2.48
N CYS A 208 -4.51 -5.21 2.36
CA CYS A 208 -3.91 -3.92 2.70
C CYS A 208 -3.70 -3.80 4.21
N ALA A 209 -4.64 -4.28 5.03
CA ALA A 209 -4.51 -4.27 6.48
C ALA A 209 -3.40 -5.22 6.98
N GLU A 210 -3.23 -6.39 6.36
CA GLU A 210 -2.15 -7.33 6.70
C GLU A 210 -0.76 -6.85 6.24
N GLN A 211 -0.64 -6.33 5.02
CA GLN A 211 0.65 -5.85 4.51
C GLN A 211 1.06 -4.49 5.13
N PHE A 212 0.08 -3.73 5.62
CA PHE A 212 0.27 -2.44 6.26
C PHE A 212 -0.69 -2.28 7.45
N PRO A 213 -0.30 -2.73 8.66
CA PRO A 213 -1.12 -2.60 9.88
C PRO A 213 -1.44 -1.13 10.28
N HIS A 214 -0.91 -0.16 9.53
CA HIS A 214 -1.16 1.28 9.67
C HIS A 214 -2.07 1.89 8.59
N PHE A 215 -2.84 1.10 7.84
CA PHE A 215 -3.79 1.56 6.82
C PHE A 215 -5.03 2.30 7.40
N GLN A 216 -4.80 3.41 8.11
CA GLN A 216 -5.78 4.51 8.19
C GLN A 216 -5.75 5.35 6.89
N MET A 217 -5.68 4.70 5.73
CA MET A 217 -5.54 5.38 4.43
C MET A 217 -6.84 6.11 4.02
N PHE A 218 -7.99 5.75 4.60
CA PHE A 218 -9.28 6.39 4.33
C PHE A 218 -9.52 7.73 5.04
N ARG A 219 -8.62 8.18 5.93
CA ARG A 219 -8.91 9.28 6.86
C ARG A 219 -8.23 10.61 6.56
N TRP A 220 -7.62 10.75 5.38
CA TRP A 220 -6.81 11.93 5.05
C TRP A 220 -7.53 13.03 4.28
N PHE A 221 -8.75 12.77 3.80
CA PHE A 221 -9.56 13.74 3.03
C PHE A 221 -11.01 13.82 3.49
N LYS A 222 -11.26 13.62 4.80
CA LYS A 222 -12.54 13.94 5.42
C LYS A 222 -12.35 14.68 6.73
#